data_AF-A0AB39BVP2-F1
#
_entry.id   AF-A0AB39BVP2-F1
#
_cell.length_a   1.000
_cell.length_b   1.000
_cell.length_c   1.000
_cell.angle_alpha   90.00
_cell.angle_beta   90.00
_cell.angle_gamma   90.00
#
_symmetry.space_group_name_H-M   'P 1'
#
loop_
_entity.id
_entity.type
_entity.pdbx_description
1 polymer ?
#
loop_
_entity_poly.entity_id
_entity_poly.type
_entity_poly.pdbx_seq_one_letter_code
_entity_poly.pdbx_strand_id
1 'polypeptide(L)'
;MPIYTLDRIVDGKIAVLLLREEESIETTLSIDELPSKAKEGDLLKLTFTKNEQVANVNILKKDTDAAIKKATSLLEKIKKKNHPTNL
;
A
#
# COMPACT_ATOMS: atom_id res chain seq x y z
N MET A 1 -11.19 8.60 -3.96
CA MET A 1 -9.98 7.81 -4.31
C MET A 1 -10.45 6.39 -4.53
N PRO A 2 -10.47 5.92 -5.78
CA PRO A 2 -11.02 4.61 -6.12
C PRO A 2 -10.19 3.46 -5.54
N ILE A 3 -10.91 2.41 -5.14
CA ILE A 3 -10.32 1.18 -4.62
C ILE A 3 -10.45 0.13 -5.72
N TYR A 4 -9.35 -0.53 -6.02
CA TYR A 4 -9.30 -1.62 -6.98
C TYR A 4 -8.92 -2.92 -6.28
N THR A 5 -9.29 -4.05 -6.88
CA THR A 5 -8.81 -5.37 -6.51
C THR A 5 -7.82 -5.84 -7.55
N LEU A 6 -6.65 -6.35 -7.15
CA LEU A 6 -5.74 -7.04 -8.07
C LEU A 6 -6.39 -8.36 -8.48
N ASP A 7 -6.92 -8.44 -9.70
CA ASP A 7 -7.66 -9.61 -10.20
C ASP A 7 -6.74 -10.71 -10.72
N ARG A 8 -5.72 -10.34 -11.51
CA ARG A 8 -4.73 -11.30 -12.02
C ARG A 8 -3.44 -10.60 -12.47
N ILE A 9 -2.38 -11.38 -12.64
CA ILE A 9 -1.11 -10.95 -13.24
C ILE A 9 -0.88 -11.74 -14.53
N VAL A 10 -0.80 -11.04 -15.66
CA VAL A 10 -0.56 -11.60 -16.99
C VAL A 10 0.95 -11.61 -17.27
N ASP A 11 1.47 -12.78 -17.63
CA ASP A 11 2.88 -13.03 -17.97
C ASP A 11 3.91 -12.55 -16.93
N GLY A 12 3.47 -12.36 -15.67
CA GLY A 12 4.30 -11.81 -14.60
C GLY A 12 4.73 -10.34 -14.82
N LYS A 13 4.10 -9.63 -15.76
CA LYS A 13 4.49 -8.27 -16.16
C LYS A 13 3.36 -7.25 -16.01
N ILE A 14 2.14 -7.64 -16.33
CA ILE A 14 0.99 -6.73 -16.35
C ILE A 14 0.00 -7.20 -15.30
N ALA A 15 -0.35 -6.31 -14.37
CA ALA A 15 -1.41 -6.55 -13.42
C ALA A 15 -2.72 -5.99 -13.93
N VAL A 16 -3.79 -6.77 -13.81
CA VAL A 16 -5.16 -6.34 -14.09
C VAL A 16 -5.83 -6.03 -12.77
N LEU A 17 -6.37 -4.83 -12.67
CA LEU A 17 -7.03 -4.30 -11.49
C LEU A 17 -8.49 -3.98 -11.82
N LEU A 18 -9.42 -4.46 -11.01
CA LEU A 18 -10.86 -4.21 -11.18
C LEU A 18 -11.35 -3.19 -10.15
N LEU A 19 -12.10 -2.19 -10.58
CA LEU A 19 -12.67 -1.19 -9.69
C LEU A 19 -13.71 -1.85 -8.77
N ARG A 20 -13.58 -1.64 -7.46
CA ARG A 20 -14.45 -2.28 -6.47
C ARG A 20 -15.90 -1.79 -6.51
N GLU A 21 -16.12 -0.54 -6.90
CA GLU A 21 -17.48 0.04 -6.99
C GLU A 21 -18.20 -0.40 -8.27
N GLU A 22 -17.45 -0.75 -9.32
CA GLU A 22 -17.98 -1.19 -10.60
C GLU A 22 -16.95 -2.11 -11.28
N GLU A 23 -17.08 -3.42 -11.06
CA GLU A 23 -16.09 -4.42 -11.54
C GLU A 23 -16.01 -4.52 -13.07
N SER A 24 -16.93 -3.87 -13.80
CA SER A 24 -16.84 -3.67 -15.25
C SER A 24 -15.70 -2.73 -15.67
N ILE A 25 -15.19 -1.91 -14.74
CA ILE A 25 -14.09 -0.98 -14.98
C ILE A 25 -12.78 -1.66 -14.60
N GLU A 26 -12.01 -2.02 -15.62
CA GLU A 26 -10.67 -2.58 -15.48
C GLU A 26 -9.59 -1.53 -15.78
N THR A 27 -8.46 -1.64 -15.08
CA THR A 27 -7.25 -0.89 -15.38
C THR A 27 -6.04 -1.81 -15.34
N THR A 28 -5.06 -1.56 -16.21
CA THR A 28 -3.85 -2.36 -16.29
C THR A 28 -2.65 -1.53 -15.88
N LEU A 29 -1.75 -2.13 -15.10
CA LEU A 29 -0.52 -1.49 -14.63
C LEU A 29 0.66 -2.44 -14.80
N SER A 30 1.86 -1.88 -14.98
CA SER A 30 3.06 -2.71 -14.90
C SER A 30 3.22 -3.25 -13.47
N ILE A 31 3.73 -4.47 -13.34
CA ILE A 31 4.09 -5.03 -12.03
C ILE A 31 5.17 -4.19 -11.33
N ASP A 32 5.98 -3.45 -12.09
CA ASP A 32 6.98 -2.52 -11.58
C ASP A 32 6.35 -1.30 -10.88
N GLU A 33 5.11 -0.96 -11.23
CA GLU A 33 4.34 0.12 -10.62
C GLU A 33 3.52 -0.36 -9.40
N LEU A 34 3.40 -1.69 -9.25
CA LEU A 34 2.77 -2.27 -8.09
C LEU A 34 3.73 -2.27 -6.88
N PRO A 35 3.20 -2.11 -5.66
CA PRO A 35 4.02 -2.32 -4.48
C PRO A 35 4.46 -3.77 -4.40
N SER A 36 5.73 -4.03 -4.05
CA SER A 36 6.37 -5.36 -4.14
C SER A 36 5.72 -6.49 -3.33
N LYS A 37 4.74 -6.18 -2.47
CA LYS A 37 3.98 -7.14 -1.65
C LYS A 37 2.56 -7.40 -2.19
N ALA A 38 2.20 -6.78 -3.31
CA ALA A 38 0.88 -6.91 -3.91
C ALA A 38 0.73 -8.33 -4.48
N LYS A 39 -0.42 -8.95 -4.21
CA LYS A 39 -0.77 -10.27 -4.74
C LYS A 39 -2.22 -10.29 -5.20
N GLU A 40 -2.59 -11.32 -5.94
CA GLU A 40 -3.96 -11.54 -6.38
C GLU A 40 -4.95 -11.52 -5.20
N GLY A 41 -6.07 -10.82 -5.39
CA GLY A 41 -7.08 -10.55 -4.38
C GLY A 41 -6.78 -9.37 -3.44
N ASP A 42 -5.64 -8.69 -3.58
CA ASP A 42 -5.33 -7.51 -2.74
C ASP A 42 -6.12 -6.28 -3.17
N LEU A 43 -6.60 -5.55 -2.16
CA LEU A 43 -7.16 -4.22 -2.38
C LEU A 43 -6.03 -3.21 -2.56
N LEU A 44 -6.14 -2.40 -3.59
CA LEU A 44 -5.19 -1.36 -3.97
C LEU A 44 -5.92 -0.03 -4.04
N LYS A 45 -5.34 0.99 -3.42
CA LYS A 45 -5.81 2.36 -3.50
C LYS A 45 -5.00 3.08 -4.56
N LEU A 46 -5.64 3.47 -5.65
CA LEU A 46 -5.01 4.19 -6.75
C LEU A 46 -5.26 5.68 -6.60
N THR A 47 -4.22 6.47 -6.82
CA THR A 47 -4.30 7.93 -6.95
C THR A 47 -3.97 8.28 -8.38
N PHE A 48 -4.87 8.99 -9.06
CA PHE A 48 -4.68 9.43 -10.43
C PHE A 48 -4.18 10.88 -10.46
N THR A 49 -3.35 11.20 -11.44
CA THR A 49 -2.99 12.59 -11.78
C THR A 49 -4.15 13.27 -12.50
N LYS A 50 -4.02 14.58 -12.75
CA LYS A 50 -4.98 15.35 -13.56
C LYS A 50 -5.14 14.84 -15.00
N ASN A 51 -4.18 14.05 -15.49
CA ASN A 51 -4.19 13.48 -16.85
C ASN A 51 -4.61 12.00 -16.84
N GLU A 52 -5.33 11.54 -15.81
CA GLU A 52 -5.85 10.17 -15.69
C GLU A 52 -4.75 9.07 -15.64
N GLN A 53 -3.48 9.45 -15.48
CA GLN A 53 -2.37 8.52 -15.26
C GLN A 53 -2.28 8.15 -13.78
N VAL A 54 -1.93 6.89 -13.48
CA VAL A 54 -1.73 6.44 -12.10
C VAL A 54 -0.47 7.10 -11.52
N ALA A 55 -0.68 7.91 -10.48
CA ALA A 55 0.38 8.61 -9.76
C ALA A 55 0.95 7.77 -8.61
N ASN A 56 0.09 6.97 -7.96
CA ASN A 56 0.47 6.19 -6.80
C ASN A 56 -0.46 4.99 -6.59
N VAL A 57 0.12 3.85 -6.23
CA VAL A 57 -0.58 2.61 -5.89
C VAL A 57 -0.23 2.23 -4.45
N ASN A 58 -1.22 2.05 -3.59
CA ASN A 58 -0.99 1.65 -2.21
C ASN A 58 -1.84 0.44 -1.82
N ILE A 59 -1.24 -0.60 -1.23
CA ILE A 59 -1.98 -1.79 -0.79
C ILE A 59 -2.80 -1.46 0.45
N LEU A 60 -4.11 -1.71 0.40
CA LEU A 60 -5.09 -1.55 1.48
C LEU A 60 -5.09 -2.72 2.48
N LYS A 61 -4.22 -3.73 2.30
CA LYS A 61 -4.01 -4.77 3.33
C LYS A 61 -3.71 -4.11 4.66
N LYS A 62 -4.60 -4.46 5.57
CA LYS A 62 -4.64 -4.14 6.98
C LYS A 62 -3.49 -4.84 7.70
N ASP A 63 -2.25 -4.41 7.47
CA ASP A 63 -1.13 -4.87 8.29
C ASP A 63 -0.42 -3.69 8.93
N THR A 64 -0.84 -3.41 10.16
CA THR A 64 -0.01 -3.46 11.37
C THR A 64 1.29 -2.63 11.41
N ASP A 65 1.67 -1.88 10.39
CA ASP A 65 2.90 -1.08 10.42
C ASP A 65 2.71 0.24 11.18
N ALA A 66 1.49 0.78 11.20
CA ALA A 66 1.15 1.93 12.05
C ALA A 66 1.14 1.57 13.55
N ALA A 67 0.84 0.31 13.88
CA ALA A 67 0.96 -0.21 15.25
C ALA A 67 2.44 -0.48 15.61
N ILE A 68 3.24 -1.02 14.67
CA ILE A 68 4.68 -1.25 14.87
C ILE A 68 5.46 0.07 14.98
N LYS A 69 5.19 1.07 14.11
CA LYS A 69 5.81 2.42 14.20
C LYS A 69 5.40 3.16 15.48
N LYS A 70 4.15 3.04 15.94
CA LYS A 70 3.73 3.61 17.24
C LYS A 70 4.37 2.87 18.42
N ALA A 71 4.49 1.55 18.38
CA ALA A 71 5.14 0.76 19.44
C ALA A 71 6.65 1.05 19.55
N THR A 72 7.35 1.16 18.42
CA THR A 72 8.78 1.56 18.39
C THR A 72 8.99 2.99 18.88
N SER A 73 8.14 3.94 18.46
CA SER A 73 8.22 5.33 18.95
C SER A 73 7.91 5.47 20.45
N LEU A 74 7.07 4.60 21.03
CA LEU A 74 6.79 4.58 22.47
C LEU A 74 7.94 3.95 23.28
N LEU A 75 8.57 2.88 22.79
CA LEU A 75 9.74 2.24 23.42
C LEU A 75 10.96 3.17 23.47
N GLU A 76 11.22 3.94 22.40
CA GLU A 76 12.30 4.93 22.36
C GLU A 76 12.11 6.06 23.38
N LYS A 77 10.86 6.50 23.59
CA LYS A 77 10.54 7.54 24.58
C LYS A 77 10.74 7.06 26.03
N ILE A 78 10.55 5.77 26.32
CA ILE A 78 10.77 5.21 27.66
C ILE A 78 12.27 5.03 27.96
N LYS A 79 13.08 4.60 26.97
CA LYS A 79 14.55 4.51 27.13
C LYS A 79 15.21 5.86 27.45
N LYS A 80 14.73 6.94 26.83
CA LYS A 80 15.25 8.31 27.10
C LYS A 80 14.86 8.87 28.47
N LYS A 81 13.89 8.27 29.17
CA LYS A 81 13.41 8.76 30.47
C LYS A 81 14.04 8.04 31.67
N ASN A 82 14.67 6.86 31.45
CA ASN A 82 15.30 6.05 32.52
C ASN A 82 16.84 6.08 32.51
N HIS A 83 17.46 6.93 31.68
CA HIS A 83 18.86 7.30 31.81
C HIS A 83 18.97 8.83 31.87
N PRO A 84 18.91 9.44 33.06
CA PRO A 84 19.76 10.59 33.28
C PRO A 84 21.20 10.11 33.04
N THR A 85 21.82 10.67 32.01
CA THR A 85 23.26 10.64 31.81
C THR A 85 23.93 10.89 33.15
N ASN A 86 24.65 9.90 33.65
CA ASN A 86 25.57 10.07 34.74
C ASN A 86 26.75 10.88 34.16
N LEU A 87 26.75 12.19 34.37
CA LEU A 87 27.95 13.03 34.34
C LEU A 87 27.83 14.08 35.44
#